data_AF-A0A068VBP8-F1
#
_entry.id   AF-A0A068VBP8-F1
#
_cell.length_a   1.000
_cell.length_b   1.000
_cell.length_c   1.000
_cell.angle_alpha   90.00
_cell.angle_beta   90.00
_cell.angle_gamma   90.00
#
_symmetry.space_group_name_H-M   'P 1'
#
loop_
_entity.id
_entity.type
_entity.pdbx_description
1 polymer ?
#
loop_
_entity_poly.entity_id
_entity_poly.type
_entity_poly.pdbx_seq_one_letter_code
_entity_poly.pdbx_strand_id
1 'polypeptide(L)' 'MSYLYGKRFVGPITPLIWQLREELYAEPYDQINWRKVRHICAKDLYYPHP' A
#
# COMPACT_ATOMS: atom_id res chain seq x y z
N MET A 1 15.56 1.76 3.61
CA MET A 1 14.44 0.84 3.94
C MET A 1 14.63 -0.60 3.42
N SER A 2 15.84 -1.02 3.02
CA SER A 2 16.04 -2.31 2.32
C SER A 2 15.90 -3.55 3.21
N TYR A 3 16.25 -3.45 4.50
CA TYR A 3 16.25 -4.61 5.41
C TYR A 3 14.84 -5.17 5.66
N LEU A 4 13.88 -4.33 6.07
CA LEU A 4 12.50 -4.75 6.31
C LEU A 4 11.80 -5.20 5.02
N TYR A 5 12.11 -4.54 3.89
CA TYR A 5 11.60 -4.95 2.59
C TYR A 5 12.10 -6.35 2.20
N GLY A 6 13.40 -6.63 2.38
CA GLY A 6 13.99 -7.95 2.14
C GLY A 6 13.41 -9.02 3.06
N LYS A 7 13.19 -8.69 4.34
CA LYS A 7 12.56 -9.59 5.31
C LYS A 7 11.06 -9.78 5.10
N ARG A 8 10.41 -8.92 4.29
CA ARG A 8 8.95 -8.86 4.13
C ARG A 8 8.22 -8.85 5.47
N PHE A 9 8.73 -8.06 6.42
CA PHE A 9 8.17 -8.02 7.76
C PHE A 9 6.74 -7.47 7.72
N VAL A 10 5.81 -8.22 8.33
CA VAL A 10 4.40 -7.83 8.49
C VAL A 10 4.05 -7.87 9.97
N GLY A 11 3.48 -6.79 10.49
CA GLY A 11 2.98 -6.72 11.87
C GLY A 11 1.70 -7.54 12.08
N PRO A 12 1.26 -7.71 13.34
CA PRO A 12 0.02 -8.44 13.63
C PRO A 12 -1.19 -7.72 13.02
N ILE A 13 -2.12 -8.46 12.44
CA ILE A 13 -3.37 -7.91 11.90
C ILE A 13 -4.37 -7.75 13.04
N THR A 14 -4.47 -6.53 13.55
CA THR A 14 -5.42 -6.15 14.61
C THR A 14 -6.77 -5.71 14.01
N PRO A 15 -7.85 -5.63 14.81
CA PRO A 15 -9.14 -5.10 14.33
C PRO A 15 -9.05 -3.67 13.77
N LEU A 16 -8.16 -2.85 14.34
CA LEU A 16 -7.88 -1.50 13.83
C LEU A 16 -7.32 -1.54 12.40
N ILE A 17 -6.42 -2.49 12.10
CA ILE A 17 -5.86 -2.65 10.75
C ILE A 17 -6.94 -3.06 9.75
N TRP A 18 -7.93 -3.86 10.15
CA TRP A 18 -9.07 -4.18 9.31
C TRP A 18 -9.89 -2.94 8.95
N GLN A 19 -10.24 -2.13 9.95
CA GLN A 19 -10.98 -0.88 9.74
C GLN A 19 -10.22 0.08 8.83
N LEU A 20 -8.91 0.23 9.03
CA LEU A 20 -8.08 1.09 8.19
C LEU A 20 -8.03 0.61 6.73
N ARG A 21 -8.07 -0.71 6.48
CA ARG A 21 -8.11 -1.24 5.11
C ARG A 21 -9.43 -0.91 4.41
N GLU A 22 -10.53 -0.86 5.13
CA GLU A 22 -11.83 -0.48 4.57
C GLU A 22 -11.93 1.03 4.35
N GLU A 23 -11.34 1.84 5.23
CA GLU A 23 -11.41 3.30 5.15
C GLU A 23 -10.47 3.87 4.06
N LEU A 24 -9.25 3.35 3.94
CA LEU A 24 -8.21 3.94 3.09
C LEU A 24 -8.31 3.58 1.61
N TYR A 25 -8.97 2.46 1.28
CA TYR A 25 -9.02 1.94 -0.08
C TYR A 25 -10.46 1.95 -0.61
N ALA A 26 -10.63 2.47 -1.84
CA ALA A 26 -11.93 2.49 -2.50
C ALA A 26 -12.39 1.10 -3.01
N GLU A 27 -11.45 0.18 -3.17
CA GLU A 27 -11.68 -1.20 -3.61
C GLU A 27 -11.44 -2.17 -2.44
N PRO A 28 -12.10 -3.34 -2.42
CA PRO A 28 -11.85 -4.36 -1.41
C PRO A 28 -10.37 -4.72 -1.36
N TYR A 29 -9.76 -4.66 -0.16
CA TYR A 29 -8.32 -4.84 0.03
C TYR A 29 -7.76 -6.11 -0.64
N ASP A 30 -8.53 -7.20 -0.61
CA ASP A 30 -8.15 -8.50 -1.17
C ASP A 30 -8.17 -8.55 -2.70
N GLN A 31 -8.86 -7.61 -3.35
CA GLN A 31 -8.96 -7.51 -4.81
C GLN A 31 -7.94 -6.54 -5.41
N ILE A 32 -7.23 -5.76 -4.58
CA ILE A 32 -6.26 -4.77 -5.05
C ILE A 32 -5.07 -5.45 -5.72
N ASN A 33 -4.83 -5.09 -6.98
CA ASN A 33 -3.64 -5.53 -7.69
C ASN A 33 -2.41 -4.68 -7.32
N TRP A 34 -1.75 -5.04 -6.21
CA TRP A 34 -0.56 -4.36 -5.70
C TRP A 34 0.60 -4.24 -6.70
N ARG A 35 0.63 -5.07 -7.76
CA ARG A 35 1.68 -4.97 -8.78
C ARG A 35 1.49 -3.76 -9.68
N LYS A 36 0.23 -3.40 -10.00
CA LYS A 36 -0.11 -2.31 -10.92
C LYS A 36 0.03 -0.92 -10.27
N VAL A 37 -0.20 -0.84 -8.95
CA VAL A 37 -0.25 0.45 -8.24
C VAL A 37 1.10 1.07 -7.92
N ARG A 38 2.23 0.38 -8.15
CA ARG A 38 3.59 0.83 -7.75
C ARG A 38 4.02 2.16 -8.39
N HIS A 39 3.46 2.48 -9.55
CA HIS A 39 3.77 3.69 -10.31
C HIS A 39 2.57 4.64 -10.42
N ILE A 40 1.48 4.34 -9.70
CA ILE A 40 0.30 5.20 -9.67
C ILE A 40 0.54 6.23 -8.57
N CYS A 41 0.69 7.48 -8.97
CA CYS A 41 0.80 8.60 -8.05
C CYS A 41 -0.37 9.57 -8.25
N ALA A 42 -0.76 10.25 -7.18
CA ALA A 42 -1.69 11.37 -7.28
C ALA A 42 -1.09 12.50 -8.13
N LYS A 43 -1.93 13.43 -8.59
CA LYS A 43 -1.54 14.54 -9.45
C LYS A 43 -0.50 15.51 -8.84
N ASP A 44 -0.14 15.34 -7.56
CA ASP A 44 0.80 16.18 -6.83
C ASP A 44 2.27 15.72 -6.93
N LEU A 45 2.63 15.10 -8.05
CA LEU A 45 3.98 14.56 -8.25
C LEU A 45 4.93 15.67 -8.71
N TYR A 46 5.58 16.33 -7.76
CA TYR A 46 6.54 17.42 -8.04
C TYR A 46 7.78 16.97 -8.82
N TYR A 47 8.24 15.73 -8.61
CA TYR A 47 9.38 15.14 -9.31
C TYR A 47 9.01 13.79 -9.92
N PRO A 48 8.65 13.73 -11.22
CA PRO A 48 8.30 12.48 -11.87
C PRO A 48 9.51 11.58 -12.03
N HIS A 49 9.29 10.27 -11.85
CA HIS A 49 10.30 9.27 -12.13
C HIS A 49 10.48 9.18 -13.66
N PRO A 50 11.71 9.24 -14.19
CA PRO A 50 11.99 9.11 -15.63
C PRO A 50 11.71 7.70 -16.17
#